data_AF-A0A2E0N0G4-F1
#
_entry.id   AF-A0A2E0N0G4-F1
#
_cell.length_a   1.000
_cell.length_b   1.000
_cell.length_c   1.000
_cell.angle_alpha   90.00
_cell.angle_beta   90.00
_cell.angle_gamma   90.00
#
_symmetry.space_group_name_H-M   'P 1'
#
loop_
_entity.id
_entity.type
_entity.pdbx_description
1 polymer ?
#
loop_
_entity_poly.entity_id
_entity_poly.type
_entity_poly.pdbx_seq_one_letter_code
_entity_poly.pdbx_strand_id
1 'polypeptide(L)'
;ESVAGFKAVSGVSNEEWLDAGQCTDCYLPAFNYRPAGSAQYALALSNTSEETPLRFRFGLIASSDNHSARPGTGYKEFSRGNMSDWWGFKSSLFRNLFNGSPGAQLPKAFPVKMNELSAFNRLELERASSFFYTGGLVAVHAESRSRQDIWKAFKERRVYGTSGKRILLSFTLMNPPNTANSLPMGSEVEMSEEPIFRVKATGSLKQLPGCPDYSFLSLGSEEIERLCKGECYNPDNQRNLIEKIQIVRIFPQIHSSEIMGDLIEDNWLNIDCSPNPDGCELTFSDPEFTKLERDAVYYVKVFQEPELTINGNQMKCEYDESGNCQKVDLCLGDDREQSLQDDCLSASPGLAWSSPIFIDFKR
;
A
#
# COMPACT_ATOMS: atom_id res chain seq x y z
N GLU A 1 -8.32 4.06 23.32
CA GLU A 1 -7.93 2.90 22.48
C GLU A 1 -9.20 2.21 21.98
N SER A 2 -9.44 2.25 20.67
CA SER A 2 -10.68 1.76 20.02
C SER A 2 -10.56 0.31 19.53
N VAL A 3 -9.77 -0.52 20.21
CA VAL A 3 -9.65 -1.94 19.88
C VAL A 3 -10.91 -2.64 20.37
N ALA A 4 -11.51 -3.48 19.53
CA ALA A 4 -12.73 -4.24 19.82
C ALA A 4 -14.02 -3.42 20.04
N GLY A 5 -14.11 -2.18 19.54
CA GLY A 5 -15.32 -1.35 19.63
C GLY A 5 -16.57 -2.04 19.07
N PHE A 6 -16.42 -2.84 18.02
CA PHE A 6 -17.48 -3.65 17.43
C PHE A 6 -18.13 -4.66 18.41
N LYS A 7 -17.45 -5.02 19.51
CA LYS A 7 -18.00 -5.90 20.57
C LYS A 7 -18.95 -5.17 21.52
N ALA A 8 -19.04 -3.84 21.44
CA ALA A 8 -19.92 -3.05 22.30
C ALA A 8 -21.40 -3.20 21.94
N VAL A 9 -21.71 -3.79 20.78
CA VAL A 9 -23.08 -4.10 20.37
C VAL A 9 -23.15 -5.59 20.02
N SER A 10 -23.92 -6.36 20.79
CA SER A 10 -24.17 -7.77 20.50
C SER A 10 -25.31 -7.92 19.50
N GLY A 11 -25.39 -9.05 18.77
CA GLY A 11 -26.51 -9.34 17.87
C GLY A 11 -26.44 -8.64 16.52
N VAL A 12 -25.32 -7.96 16.23
CA VAL A 12 -25.04 -7.28 14.95
C VAL A 12 -24.15 -8.18 14.10
N SER A 13 -24.49 -8.35 12.82
CA SER A 13 -23.67 -9.08 11.84
C SER A 13 -22.46 -8.26 11.40
N ASN A 14 -21.49 -8.91 10.75
CA ASN A 14 -20.30 -8.20 10.25
C ASN A 14 -20.64 -7.23 9.10
N GLU A 15 -21.68 -7.56 8.33
CA GLU A 15 -22.18 -6.76 7.21
C GLU A 15 -22.92 -5.50 7.69
N GLU A 16 -23.60 -5.57 8.84
CA GLU A 16 -24.31 -4.41 9.44
C GLU A 16 -23.36 -3.29 9.93
N TRP A 17 -22.07 -3.59 10.09
CA TRP A 17 -21.05 -2.57 10.36
C TRP A 17 -20.60 -1.81 9.10
N LEU A 18 -21.03 -2.23 7.91
CA LEU A 18 -20.76 -1.56 6.64
C LEU A 18 -19.26 -1.22 6.49
N ASP A 19 -18.93 0.00 6.09
CA ASP A 19 -17.57 0.54 5.94
C ASP A 19 -17.03 1.20 7.22
N ALA A 20 -17.68 1.00 8.39
CA ALA A 20 -17.27 1.63 9.62
C ALA A 20 -15.81 1.34 9.97
N GLY A 21 -15.08 2.40 10.32
CA GLY A 21 -13.67 2.36 10.70
C GLY A 21 -12.70 2.22 9.53
N GLN A 22 -13.17 2.18 8.28
CA GLN A 22 -12.31 2.01 7.11
C GLN A 22 -11.99 3.34 6.44
N CYS A 23 -10.84 3.40 5.75
CA CYS A 23 -10.52 4.51 4.87
C CYS A 23 -11.22 4.29 3.52
N THR A 24 -12.04 5.24 3.09
CA THR A 24 -12.89 5.11 1.90
C THR A 24 -12.28 5.72 0.63
N ASP A 25 -11.23 6.52 0.77
CA ASP A 25 -10.51 7.18 -0.32
C ASP A 25 -9.02 6.75 -0.41
N CYS A 26 -8.64 5.70 0.32
CA CYS A 26 -7.29 5.15 0.31
C CYS A 26 -7.12 4.03 -0.74
N TYR A 27 -5.91 3.94 -1.31
CA TYR A 27 -5.49 2.78 -2.07
C TYR A 27 -5.18 1.59 -1.15
N LEU A 28 -5.88 0.46 -1.33
CA LEU A 28 -5.68 -0.81 -0.61
C LEU A 28 -5.30 -0.59 0.87
N PRO A 29 -6.16 0.07 1.67
CA PRO A 29 -5.80 0.50 3.02
C PRO A 29 -5.59 -0.69 3.95
N ALA A 30 -4.88 -0.45 5.06
CA ALA A 30 -4.92 -1.36 6.19
C ALA A 30 -6.33 -1.35 6.81
N PHE A 31 -6.81 -2.52 7.23
CA PHE A 31 -8.07 -2.64 7.96
C PHE A 31 -8.05 -1.79 9.24
N ASN A 32 -9.12 -1.06 9.52
CA ASN A 32 -9.21 -0.13 10.64
C ASN A 32 -8.07 0.92 10.63
N TYR A 33 -7.84 1.52 9.46
CA TYR A 33 -6.75 2.45 9.18
C TYR A 33 -6.62 3.55 10.25
N ARG A 34 -5.37 3.85 10.64
CA ARG A 34 -5.03 4.87 11.63
C ARG A 34 -4.16 5.94 10.98
N PRO A 35 -4.70 7.13 10.66
CA PRO A 35 -3.95 8.18 9.97
C PRO A 35 -2.65 8.59 10.68
N ALA A 36 -2.66 8.64 12.02
CA ALA A 36 -1.46 8.96 12.83
C ALA A 36 -0.36 7.88 12.79
N GLY A 37 -0.67 6.66 12.31
CA GLY A 37 0.29 5.59 12.07
C GLY A 37 0.86 5.56 10.65
N SER A 38 0.49 6.53 9.80
CA SER A 38 0.94 6.59 8.42
C SER A 38 2.39 7.08 8.30
N ALA A 39 3.06 6.69 7.22
CA ALA A 39 4.37 7.24 6.89
C ALA A 39 4.31 8.76 6.68
N GLN A 40 3.21 9.28 6.13
CA GLN A 40 3.02 10.71 5.87
C GLN A 40 2.95 11.51 7.16
N TYR A 41 2.19 11.03 8.15
CA TYR A 41 2.15 11.62 9.48
C TYR A 41 3.54 11.65 10.12
N ALA A 42 4.29 10.56 10.02
CA ALA A 42 5.65 10.50 10.54
C ALA A 42 6.60 11.48 9.81
N LEU A 43 6.45 11.66 8.49
CA LEU A 43 7.26 12.61 7.71
C LEU A 43 6.91 14.08 8.01
N ALA A 44 5.66 14.37 8.41
CA ALA A 44 5.23 15.70 8.85
C ALA A 44 5.63 16.00 10.31
N LEU A 45 5.73 14.97 11.16
CA LEU A 45 6.04 15.14 12.57
C LEU A 45 7.49 15.61 12.82
N SER A 46 7.64 16.67 13.61
CA SER A 46 8.93 17.15 14.11
C SER A 46 8.94 17.17 15.63
N ASN A 47 10.07 16.76 16.24
CA ASN A 47 10.33 17.10 17.64
C ASN A 47 10.95 18.50 17.72
N THR A 48 10.17 19.47 18.19
CA THR A 48 10.56 20.88 18.28
C THR A 48 11.15 21.27 19.64
N SER A 49 11.47 20.31 20.51
CA SER A 49 12.11 20.59 21.80
C SER A 49 13.61 20.93 21.68
N GLU A 50 14.23 20.55 20.57
CA GLU A 50 15.64 20.74 20.27
C GLU A 50 15.88 22.01 19.44
N GLU A 51 17.09 22.56 19.49
CA GLU A 51 17.49 23.71 18.66
C GLU A 51 17.39 23.40 17.16
N THR A 52 17.76 22.19 16.78
CA THR A 52 17.51 21.62 15.44
C THR A 52 16.40 20.57 15.57
N PRO A 53 15.22 20.78 14.98
CA PRO A 53 14.12 19.84 15.11
C PRO A 53 14.49 18.43 14.64
N LEU A 54 14.23 17.41 15.48
CA LEU A 54 14.46 16.02 15.09
C LEU A 54 13.30 15.54 14.22
N ARG A 55 13.62 14.91 13.10
CA ARG A 55 12.66 14.47 12.08
C ARG A 55 12.99 13.10 11.55
N PHE A 56 11.98 12.44 11.02
CA PHE A 56 12.17 11.18 10.32
C PHE A 56 12.60 11.41 8.88
N ARG A 57 13.66 10.70 8.45
CA ARG A 57 14.16 10.70 7.07
C ARG A 57 14.21 9.28 6.51
N PHE A 58 13.03 8.75 6.25
CA PHE A 58 12.83 7.36 5.84
C PHE A 58 13.04 7.14 4.34
N GLY A 59 13.50 5.93 4.00
CA GLY A 59 13.21 5.35 2.69
C GLY A 59 11.90 4.58 2.78
N LEU A 60 11.09 4.61 1.71
CA LEU A 60 9.84 3.87 1.65
C LEU A 60 10.05 2.58 0.87
N ILE A 61 9.63 1.45 1.45
CA ILE A 61 9.74 0.12 0.86
C ILE A 61 8.41 -0.61 0.95
N ALA A 62 8.22 -1.61 0.10
CA ALA A 62 7.18 -2.63 0.24
C ALA A 62 7.87 -3.98 0.24
N SER A 63 8.00 -4.65 1.37
CA SER A 63 8.67 -5.95 1.43
C SER A 63 7.88 -6.87 2.34
N SER A 64 6.96 -7.63 1.75
CA SER A 64 6.06 -8.50 2.48
C SER A 64 6.13 -9.94 1.97
N ASP A 65 6.06 -10.86 2.91
CA ASP A 65 5.62 -12.24 2.70
C ASP A 65 4.22 -12.42 3.28
N ASN A 66 3.71 -13.65 3.18
CA ASN A 66 2.53 -14.09 3.92
C ASN A 66 2.92 -15.11 4.99
N HIS A 67 1.99 -15.47 5.88
CA HIS A 67 2.20 -16.41 6.99
C HIS A 67 2.49 -17.86 6.54
N SER A 68 2.53 -18.12 5.23
CA SER A 68 3.04 -19.36 4.64
C SER A 68 4.47 -19.21 4.09
N ALA A 69 5.18 -18.15 4.47
CA ALA A 69 6.53 -17.80 4.03
C ALA A 69 6.67 -17.64 2.50
N ARG A 70 5.65 -17.09 1.84
CA ARG A 70 5.67 -16.81 0.39
C ARG A 70 5.97 -15.32 0.16
N PRO A 71 7.19 -14.95 -0.24
CA PRO A 71 7.55 -13.55 -0.46
C PRO A 71 6.99 -13.03 -1.79
N GLY A 72 6.52 -11.78 -1.79
CA GLY A 72 6.30 -11.02 -3.02
C GLY A 72 5.28 -11.64 -3.98
N THR A 73 4.13 -12.08 -3.46
CA THR A 73 3.09 -12.80 -4.22
C THR A 73 2.29 -11.92 -5.18
N GLY A 74 2.36 -10.58 -5.10
CA GLY A 74 1.53 -9.66 -5.89
C GLY A 74 1.97 -9.44 -7.34
N TYR A 75 2.90 -10.23 -7.87
CA TYR A 75 3.22 -10.18 -9.31
C TYR A 75 2.04 -10.69 -10.16
N LYS A 76 1.20 -11.58 -9.60
CA LYS A 76 0.00 -12.13 -10.22
C LYS A 76 -1.07 -12.39 -9.15
N GLU A 77 -2.33 -12.21 -9.52
CA GLU A 77 -3.47 -12.21 -8.60
C GLU A 77 -4.28 -13.48 -8.81
N PHE A 78 -4.05 -14.49 -7.97
CA PHE A 78 -4.66 -15.81 -8.08
C PHE A 78 -4.54 -16.56 -6.75
N SER A 79 -5.38 -17.57 -6.54
CA SER A 79 -5.26 -18.48 -5.40
C SER A 79 -5.12 -17.72 -4.08
N ARG A 80 -6.11 -16.88 -3.77
CA ARG A 80 -6.18 -16.00 -2.58
C ARG A 80 -5.75 -16.72 -1.30
N GLY A 81 -6.25 -17.93 -1.08
CA GLY A 81 -5.92 -18.76 0.08
C GLY A 81 -4.43 -19.13 0.24
N ASN A 82 -3.62 -19.04 -0.82
CA ASN A 82 -2.18 -19.32 -0.79
C ASN A 82 -1.32 -18.06 -1.04
N MET A 83 -1.85 -17.05 -1.71
CA MET A 83 -1.10 -15.86 -2.15
C MET A 83 -1.30 -14.64 -1.23
N SER A 84 -2.23 -14.69 -0.28
CA SER A 84 -2.37 -13.69 0.78
C SER A 84 -2.39 -14.32 2.17
N ASP A 85 -2.53 -13.49 3.22
CA ASP A 85 -2.76 -13.91 4.61
C ASP A 85 -4.21 -14.32 4.88
N TRP A 86 -4.89 -14.77 3.83
CA TRP A 86 -6.26 -15.24 3.88
C TRP A 86 -6.53 -16.13 5.10
N TRP A 87 -7.62 -15.83 5.80
CA TRP A 87 -7.99 -16.49 7.04
C TRP A 87 -9.50 -16.74 7.09
N GLY A 88 -9.88 -17.90 7.61
CA GLY A 88 -11.25 -18.17 8.06
C GLY A 88 -11.47 -19.61 8.50
N PHE A 89 -12.63 -19.85 9.11
CA PHE A 89 -12.98 -21.14 9.69
C PHE A 89 -13.40 -22.13 8.62
N LYS A 90 -12.63 -23.20 8.44
CA LYS A 90 -12.95 -24.29 7.50
C LYS A 90 -14.11 -25.19 7.97
N SER A 91 -14.76 -24.87 9.08
CA SER A 91 -15.86 -25.64 9.65
C SER A 91 -16.79 -24.76 10.48
N SER A 92 -18.07 -24.87 10.17
CA SER A 92 -19.18 -24.16 10.82
C SER A 92 -19.30 -24.48 12.31
N LEU A 93 -18.92 -25.70 12.73
CA LEU A 93 -18.90 -26.06 14.14
C LEU A 93 -17.86 -25.24 14.92
N PHE A 94 -16.64 -25.13 14.38
CA PHE A 94 -15.61 -24.28 14.98
C PHE A 94 -15.99 -22.80 14.91
N ARG A 95 -16.51 -22.34 13.76
CA ARG A 95 -16.99 -20.95 13.61
C ARG A 95 -18.04 -20.59 14.67
N ASN A 96 -19.06 -21.43 14.86
CA ASN A 96 -20.12 -21.21 15.84
C ASN A 96 -19.60 -21.27 17.29
N LEU A 97 -18.60 -22.12 17.58
CA LEU A 97 -17.98 -22.19 18.90
C LEU A 97 -17.19 -20.91 19.21
N PHE A 98 -16.48 -20.35 18.23
CA PHE A 98 -15.64 -19.16 18.41
C PHE A 98 -16.43 -17.85 18.37
N ASN A 99 -17.38 -17.72 17.43
CA ASN A 99 -18.14 -16.49 17.24
C ASN A 99 -19.44 -16.45 18.08
N GLY A 100 -19.83 -17.57 18.67
CA GLY A 100 -21.18 -17.77 19.21
C GLY A 100 -22.19 -18.00 18.09
N SER A 101 -23.25 -18.76 18.36
CA SER A 101 -24.35 -18.85 17.40
C SER A 101 -24.98 -17.47 17.23
N PRO A 102 -25.18 -16.98 15.99
CA PRO A 102 -25.97 -15.79 15.73
C PRO A 102 -27.44 -16.11 16.03
N GLY A 103 -27.78 -16.21 17.32
CA GLY A 103 -29.17 -16.20 17.74
C GLY A 103 -29.77 -14.88 17.30
N ALA A 104 -31.05 -14.89 16.89
CA ALA A 104 -31.83 -13.70 16.60
C ALA A 104 -32.02 -12.84 17.85
N GLN A 105 -30.94 -12.25 18.34
CA GLN A 105 -30.93 -11.30 19.43
C GLN A 105 -30.91 -9.91 18.81
N LEU A 106 -31.90 -9.10 19.17
CA LEU A 106 -31.90 -7.69 18.82
C LEU A 106 -30.59 -7.02 19.28
N PRO A 107 -30.06 -6.06 18.51
CA PRO A 107 -28.87 -5.32 18.89
C PRO A 107 -28.98 -4.75 20.31
N LYS A 108 -27.98 -5.03 21.16
CA LYS A 108 -27.93 -4.53 22.54
C LYS A 108 -26.54 -4.02 22.89
N ALA A 109 -26.51 -2.86 23.52
CA ALA A 109 -25.28 -2.32 24.09
C ALA A 109 -24.78 -3.22 25.22
N PHE A 110 -23.49 -3.56 25.18
CA PHE A 110 -22.83 -4.40 26.16
C PHE A 110 -21.51 -3.77 26.61
N PRO A 111 -21.21 -3.72 27.92
CA PRO A 111 -19.94 -3.21 28.39
C PRO A 111 -18.80 -4.14 27.96
N VAL A 112 -17.91 -3.66 27.09
CA VAL A 112 -16.74 -4.44 26.65
C VAL A 112 -15.66 -4.39 27.72
N LYS A 113 -15.31 -5.56 28.25
CA LYS A 113 -14.18 -5.72 29.16
C LYS A 113 -13.00 -6.34 28.43
N MET A 114 -12.02 -5.51 28.07
CA MET A 114 -10.89 -5.92 27.22
C MET A 114 -10.07 -7.08 27.81
N ASN A 115 -9.92 -7.13 29.14
CA ASN A 115 -9.23 -8.19 29.85
C ASN A 115 -9.95 -9.55 29.78
N GLU A 116 -11.25 -9.57 29.48
CA GLU A 116 -12.05 -10.79 29.35
C GLU A 116 -12.10 -11.30 27.89
N LEU A 117 -11.68 -10.50 26.92
CA LEU A 117 -11.61 -10.89 25.50
C LEU A 117 -10.27 -11.57 25.17
N SER A 118 -10.34 -12.75 24.54
CA SER A 118 -9.19 -13.39 23.91
C SER A 118 -8.62 -12.52 22.78
N ALA A 119 -7.35 -12.73 22.43
CA ALA A 119 -6.69 -11.96 21.36
C ALA A 119 -7.47 -12.02 20.03
N PHE A 120 -7.95 -13.20 19.63
CA PHE A 120 -8.75 -13.38 18.42
C PHE A 120 -10.12 -12.70 18.52
N ASN A 121 -10.76 -12.71 19.70
CA ASN A 121 -12.06 -12.05 19.89
C ASN A 121 -11.97 -10.52 19.91
N ARG A 122 -10.76 -9.96 20.02
CA ARG A 122 -10.52 -8.51 19.86
C ARG A 122 -10.39 -8.09 18.40
N LEU A 123 -10.21 -9.05 17.48
CA LEU A 123 -10.01 -8.80 16.06
C LEU A 123 -11.31 -9.07 15.28
N GLU A 124 -11.61 -8.21 14.32
CA GLU A 124 -12.76 -8.37 13.40
C GLU A 124 -12.36 -9.24 12.21
N LEU A 125 -11.93 -10.47 12.47
CA LEU A 125 -11.22 -11.30 11.47
C LEU A 125 -12.02 -11.54 10.19
N GLU A 126 -13.35 -11.67 10.27
CA GLU A 126 -14.19 -11.83 9.09
C GLU A 126 -14.20 -10.57 8.21
N ARG A 127 -14.29 -9.37 8.80
CA ARG A 127 -14.19 -8.11 8.03
C ARG A 127 -12.76 -7.90 7.52
N ALA A 128 -11.76 -8.16 8.37
CA ALA A 128 -10.34 -8.04 8.03
C ALA A 128 -9.92 -8.95 6.86
N SER A 129 -10.61 -10.09 6.66
CA SER A 129 -10.34 -10.99 5.52
C SER A 129 -10.46 -10.32 4.15
N SER A 130 -11.23 -9.23 4.07
CA SER A 130 -11.40 -8.39 2.88
C SER A 130 -10.26 -7.39 2.66
N PHE A 131 -9.24 -7.37 3.53
CA PHE A 131 -8.11 -6.45 3.49
C PHE A 131 -6.75 -7.18 3.48
N PHE A 132 -6.76 -8.50 3.29
CA PHE A 132 -5.54 -9.27 3.07
C PHE A 132 -5.21 -9.31 1.59
N TYR A 133 -4.22 -8.52 1.19
CA TYR A 133 -3.76 -8.42 -0.19
C TYR A 133 -2.64 -9.41 -0.48
N THR A 134 -2.28 -9.53 -1.75
CA THR A 134 -1.01 -10.12 -2.16
C THR A 134 0.16 -9.22 -1.77
N GLY A 135 1.36 -9.81 -1.71
CA GLY A 135 2.54 -9.12 -1.18
C GLY A 135 3.17 -8.11 -2.15
N GLY A 136 3.58 -6.97 -1.62
CA GLY A 136 4.36 -5.96 -2.32
C GLY A 136 5.83 -6.34 -2.57
N LEU A 137 6.51 -5.57 -3.43
CA LEU A 137 7.93 -5.75 -3.74
C LEU A 137 8.73 -4.48 -3.52
N VAL A 138 9.98 -4.66 -3.06
CA VAL A 138 10.95 -3.59 -2.93
C VAL A 138 11.85 -3.61 -4.16
N ALA A 139 12.06 -2.43 -4.71
CA ALA A 139 12.98 -2.22 -5.80
C ALA A 139 14.09 -1.25 -5.38
N VAL A 140 15.28 -1.45 -5.93
CA VAL A 140 16.50 -0.73 -5.54
C VAL A 140 17.19 -0.17 -6.77
N HIS A 141 17.69 1.05 -6.68
CA HIS A 141 18.63 1.62 -7.64
C HIS A 141 20.05 1.41 -7.11
N ALA A 142 20.69 0.35 -7.63
CA ALA A 142 22.04 -0.06 -7.26
C ALA A 142 22.97 0.00 -8.47
N GLU A 143 24.25 0.29 -8.23
CA GLU A 143 25.29 0.36 -9.27
C GLU A 143 25.53 -1.01 -9.93
N SER A 144 25.36 -2.09 -9.18
CA SER A 144 25.44 -3.45 -9.68
C SER A 144 24.49 -4.41 -8.92
N ARG A 145 24.47 -5.68 -9.32
CA ARG A 145 23.73 -6.76 -8.64
C ARG A 145 24.50 -7.36 -7.46
N SER A 146 25.61 -6.75 -7.03
CA SER A 146 26.36 -7.21 -5.86
C SER A 146 25.56 -6.97 -4.58
N ARG A 147 25.74 -7.84 -3.59
CA ARG A 147 25.10 -7.69 -2.27
C ARG A 147 25.48 -6.34 -1.62
N GLN A 148 26.72 -5.92 -1.80
CA GLN A 148 27.27 -4.68 -1.27
C GLN A 148 26.56 -3.47 -1.87
N ASP A 149 26.39 -3.42 -3.19
CA ASP A 149 25.75 -2.28 -3.86
C ASP A 149 24.26 -2.22 -3.59
N ILE A 150 23.59 -3.37 -3.51
CA ILE A 150 22.18 -3.46 -3.08
C ILE A 150 22.05 -2.93 -1.65
N TRP A 151 22.90 -3.38 -0.72
CA TRP A 151 22.85 -2.92 0.67
C TRP A 151 23.15 -1.43 0.80
N LYS A 152 24.11 -0.92 0.02
CA LYS A 152 24.41 0.51 -0.07
C LYS A 152 23.18 1.29 -0.53
N ALA A 153 22.45 0.81 -1.55
CA ALA A 153 21.21 1.45 -2.02
C ALA A 153 20.13 1.53 -0.92
N PHE A 154 19.98 0.48 -0.08
CA PHE A 154 19.10 0.53 1.09
C PHE A 154 19.55 1.58 2.10
N LYS A 155 20.85 1.62 2.43
CA LYS A 155 21.41 2.59 3.38
C LYS A 155 21.26 4.04 2.89
N GLU A 156 21.36 4.25 1.59
CA GLU A 156 21.20 5.55 0.92
C GLU A 156 19.74 5.84 0.53
N ARG A 157 18.78 4.96 0.91
CA ARG A 157 17.34 5.07 0.61
C ARG A 157 17.01 5.21 -0.88
N ARG A 158 17.88 4.70 -1.76
CA ARG A 158 17.65 4.63 -3.21
C ARG A 158 16.74 3.44 -3.54
N VAL A 159 15.59 3.41 -2.88
CA VAL A 159 14.63 2.31 -2.88
C VAL A 159 13.22 2.82 -3.11
N TYR A 160 12.33 1.95 -3.56
CA TYR A 160 10.92 2.27 -3.71
C TYR A 160 10.07 1.02 -3.50
N GLY A 161 8.81 1.22 -3.13
CA GLY A 161 7.83 0.15 -2.94
C GLY A 161 6.94 -0.02 -4.17
N THR A 162 6.41 -1.23 -4.34
CA THR A 162 5.34 -1.54 -5.29
C THR A 162 4.29 -2.40 -4.60
N SER A 163 3.05 -2.35 -5.10
CA SER A 163 1.96 -3.24 -4.64
C SER A 163 2.12 -4.70 -5.07
N GLY A 164 3.25 -5.07 -5.67
CA GLY A 164 3.56 -6.45 -6.09
C GLY A 164 3.92 -6.55 -7.57
N LYS A 165 3.40 -5.62 -8.38
CA LYS A 165 3.74 -5.48 -9.79
C LYS A 165 5.16 -4.93 -9.95
N ARG A 166 5.94 -5.47 -10.88
CA ARG A 166 7.32 -5.03 -11.18
C ARG A 166 7.35 -3.74 -12.02
N ILE A 167 6.69 -2.69 -11.52
CA ILE A 167 6.71 -1.34 -12.08
C ILE A 167 8.10 -0.75 -11.88
N LEU A 168 8.64 -0.08 -12.89
CA LEU A 168 9.91 0.62 -12.81
C LEU A 168 9.66 2.10 -12.51
N LEU A 169 10.37 2.65 -11.52
CA LEU A 169 10.21 4.04 -11.08
C LEU A 169 11.56 4.70 -10.81
N SER A 170 11.74 5.91 -11.32
CA SER A 170 12.81 6.84 -10.97
C SER A 170 12.22 8.21 -10.64
N PHE A 171 12.68 8.80 -9.54
CA PHE A 171 12.32 10.15 -9.11
C PHE A 171 13.60 10.89 -8.74
N THR A 172 13.80 12.07 -9.31
CA THR A 172 15.06 12.81 -9.23
C THR A 172 14.83 14.31 -9.08
N LEU A 173 15.66 14.98 -8.28
CA LEU A 173 15.81 16.42 -8.24
C LEU A 173 16.84 16.85 -9.29
N MET A 174 16.43 17.72 -10.20
CA MET A 174 17.20 18.08 -11.40
C MET A 174 18.15 19.26 -11.20
N ASN A 175 17.85 20.15 -10.25
CA ASN A 175 18.60 21.38 -9.98
C ASN A 175 19.16 21.49 -8.55
N PRO A 176 19.80 20.44 -8.00
CA PRO A 176 20.45 20.55 -6.70
C PRO A 176 21.56 21.62 -6.73
N PRO A 177 21.71 22.44 -5.66
CA PRO A 177 22.78 23.43 -5.60
C PRO A 177 24.17 22.76 -5.53
N ASN A 178 25.19 23.48 -5.99
CA ASN A 178 26.60 23.09 -5.91
C ASN A 178 27.00 21.81 -6.68
N THR A 179 26.14 21.30 -7.56
CA THR A 179 26.44 20.13 -8.42
C THR A 179 25.71 20.26 -9.77
N ALA A 180 26.32 19.74 -10.83
CA ALA A 180 25.66 19.61 -12.14
C ALA A 180 24.84 18.31 -12.25
N ASN A 181 25.03 17.37 -11.33
CA ASN A 181 24.35 16.08 -11.32
C ASN A 181 23.03 16.16 -10.55
N SER A 182 21.98 15.57 -11.11
CA SER A 182 20.70 15.36 -10.42
C SER A 182 20.84 14.46 -9.18
N LEU A 183 20.03 14.69 -8.15
CA LEU A 183 19.97 13.84 -6.97
C LEU A 183 18.81 12.83 -7.07
N PRO A 184 19.01 11.55 -6.75
CA PRO A 184 17.94 10.55 -6.78
C PRO A 184 17.00 10.64 -5.57
N MET A 185 15.86 9.97 -5.62
CA MET A 185 15.03 9.68 -4.45
C MET A 185 15.85 9.07 -3.29
N GLY A 186 15.48 9.42 -2.06
CA GLY A 186 16.23 9.10 -0.84
C GLY A 186 17.27 10.14 -0.44
N SER A 187 17.55 11.11 -1.32
CA SER A 187 18.51 12.20 -1.07
C SER A 187 17.97 13.26 -0.14
N GLU A 188 18.90 13.96 0.50
CA GLU A 188 18.67 15.12 1.36
C GLU A 188 19.48 16.29 0.80
N VAL A 189 18.88 17.48 0.74
CA VAL A 189 19.52 18.66 0.18
C VAL A 189 19.02 19.91 0.86
N GLU A 190 19.88 20.91 0.95
CA GLU A 190 19.53 22.26 1.42
C GLU A 190 19.50 23.20 0.21
N MET A 191 18.42 23.94 -0.01
CA MET A 191 18.31 24.91 -1.12
C MET A 191 17.30 26.04 -0.83
N SER A 192 17.47 27.16 -1.53
CA SER A 192 16.59 28.35 -1.46
C SER A 192 15.88 28.66 -2.78
N GLU A 193 16.15 27.87 -3.84
CA GLU A 193 15.57 28.05 -5.17
C GLU A 193 14.38 27.10 -5.37
N GLU A 194 13.54 27.38 -6.37
CA GLU A 194 12.43 26.51 -6.77
C GLU A 194 12.95 25.11 -7.16
N PRO A 195 12.53 24.02 -6.49
CA PRO A 195 12.99 22.68 -6.80
C PRO A 195 12.30 22.16 -8.07
N ILE A 196 13.08 21.57 -8.97
CA ILE A 196 12.63 21.01 -10.25
C ILE A 196 12.89 19.52 -10.24
N PHE A 197 11.86 18.73 -10.48
CA PHE A 197 11.94 17.28 -10.41
C PHE A 197 11.68 16.62 -11.76
N ARG A 198 12.17 15.40 -11.90
CA ARG A 198 11.80 14.50 -12.99
C ARG A 198 11.35 13.16 -12.44
N VAL A 199 10.24 12.67 -12.99
CA VAL A 199 9.72 11.32 -12.75
C VAL A 199 9.78 10.55 -14.05
N LYS A 200 10.28 9.32 -13.98
CA LYS A 200 10.19 8.36 -15.06
C LYS A 200 9.63 7.06 -14.54
N ALA A 201 8.58 6.57 -15.18
CA ALA A 201 7.92 5.33 -14.80
C ALA A 201 7.60 4.47 -16.01
N THR A 202 7.70 3.16 -15.84
CA THR A 202 7.37 2.18 -16.88
C THR A 202 6.62 1.02 -16.24
N GLY A 203 5.44 0.66 -16.79
CA GLY A 203 4.60 -0.38 -16.22
C GLY A 203 5.25 -1.76 -16.24
N SER A 204 4.76 -2.66 -15.39
CA SER A 204 5.21 -4.05 -15.34
C SER A 204 4.92 -4.79 -16.66
N LEU A 205 5.66 -5.87 -16.90
CA LEU A 205 5.35 -6.76 -18.02
C LEU A 205 4.04 -7.50 -17.76
N LYS A 206 3.20 -7.61 -18.78
CA LYS A 206 1.98 -8.43 -18.75
C LYS A 206 2.35 -9.87 -18.43
N GLN A 207 1.52 -10.57 -17.68
CA GLN A 207 1.78 -11.95 -17.28
C GLN A 207 1.01 -12.91 -18.19
N LEU A 208 1.72 -13.90 -18.73
CA LEU A 208 1.12 -15.05 -19.40
C LEU A 208 0.57 -16.05 -18.35
N PRO A 209 -0.37 -16.92 -18.73
CA PRO A 209 -0.76 -18.07 -17.92
C PRO A 209 0.41 -19.03 -17.68
N GLY A 210 0.40 -19.72 -16.54
CA GLY A 210 1.35 -20.77 -16.22
C GLY A 210 2.74 -20.29 -15.83
N CYS A 211 3.72 -21.17 -16.03
CA CYS A 211 5.13 -20.92 -15.74
C CYS A 211 5.97 -20.97 -17.03
N PRO A 212 7.11 -20.26 -17.10
CA PRO A 212 8.04 -20.39 -18.22
C PRO A 212 8.59 -21.83 -18.34
N ASP A 213 8.91 -22.27 -19.57
CA ASP A 213 9.42 -23.63 -19.84
C ASP A 213 10.67 -23.97 -19.00
N TYR A 214 11.56 -23.00 -18.78
CA TYR A 214 12.76 -23.21 -17.98
C TYR A 214 12.46 -23.55 -16.51
N SER A 215 11.31 -23.09 -15.98
CA SER A 215 10.87 -23.43 -14.62
C SER A 215 10.51 -24.91 -14.54
N PHE A 216 9.78 -25.43 -15.53
CA PHE A 216 9.43 -26.86 -15.59
C PHE A 216 10.67 -27.74 -15.75
N LEU A 217 11.63 -27.32 -16.57
CA LEU A 217 12.90 -28.04 -16.75
C LEU A 217 13.76 -28.08 -15.48
N SER A 218 13.68 -27.03 -14.64
CA SER A 218 14.51 -26.91 -13.43
C SER A 218 13.90 -27.54 -12.19
N LEU A 219 12.58 -27.37 -11.98
CA LEU A 219 11.88 -27.77 -10.75
C LEU A 219 11.01 -29.02 -10.94
N GLY A 220 10.54 -29.29 -12.16
CA GLY A 220 9.52 -30.31 -12.41
C GLY A 220 8.10 -29.85 -12.05
N SER A 221 7.09 -30.55 -12.59
CA SER A 221 5.68 -30.17 -12.46
C SER A 221 5.14 -30.25 -11.03
N GLU A 222 5.55 -31.26 -10.26
CA GLU A 222 5.08 -31.44 -8.87
C GLU A 222 5.51 -30.26 -7.99
N GLU A 223 6.76 -29.81 -8.14
CA GLU A 223 7.29 -28.71 -7.35
C GLU A 223 6.70 -27.36 -7.79
N ILE A 224 6.41 -27.18 -9.08
CA ILE A 224 5.65 -26.02 -9.58
C ILE A 224 4.25 -25.98 -8.98
N GLU A 225 3.55 -27.11 -8.92
CA GLU A 225 2.22 -27.14 -8.30
C GLU A 225 2.29 -26.84 -6.79
N ARG A 226 3.31 -27.38 -6.11
CA ARG A 226 3.50 -27.16 -4.67
C ARG A 226 3.85 -25.71 -4.33
N LEU A 227 4.86 -25.16 -5.01
CA LEU A 227 5.42 -23.84 -4.74
C LEU A 227 4.63 -22.73 -5.43
N CYS A 228 4.25 -22.91 -6.68
CA CYS A 228 3.70 -21.84 -7.52
C CYS A 228 2.19 -21.99 -7.74
N LYS A 229 1.59 -23.13 -7.37
CA LYS A 229 0.16 -23.43 -7.65
C LYS A 229 -0.15 -23.31 -9.14
N GLY A 230 0.79 -23.79 -9.96
CA GLY A 230 0.71 -23.76 -11.40
C GLY A 230 1.04 -22.40 -12.04
N GLU A 231 1.30 -21.35 -11.27
CA GLU A 231 1.45 -19.99 -11.78
C GLU A 231 2.73 -19.31 -11.26
N CYS A 232 3.59 -18.91 -12.18
CA CYS A 232 4.88 -18.28 -11.87
C CYS A 232 4.92 -16.84 -12.41
N TYR A 233 5.99 -16.12 -12.09
CA TYR A 233 6.31 -14.91 -12.84
C TYR A 233 6.65 -15.30 -14.29
N ASN A 234 5.69 -15.09 -15.20
CA ASN A 234 5.74 -15.50 -16.60
C ASN A 234 5.51 -14.28 -17.50
N PRO A 235 6.52 -13.40 -17.66
CA PRO A 235 6.33 -12.15 -18.37
C PRO A 235 6.20 -12.34 -19.88
N ASP A 236 5.24 -11.63 -20.48
CA ASP A 236 5.20 -11.34 -21.92
C ASP A 236 6.18 -10.19 -22.27
N ASN A 237 6.28 -9.86 -23.54
CA ASN A 237 7.03 -8.73 -24.08
C ASN A 237 6.24 -7.41 -24.10
N GLN A 238 4.94 -7.44 -23.77
CA GLN A 238 4.11 -6.24 -23.63
C GLN A 238 4.14 -5.71 -22.20
N ARG A 239 4.07 -4.38 -22.07
CA ARG A 239 3.96 -3.70 -20.78
C ARG A 239 2.55 -3.20 -20.55
N ASN A 240 2.17 -3.17 -19.27
CA ASN A 240 1.01 -2.43 -18.83
C ASN A 240 1.29 -0.91 -18.93
N LEU A 241 0.24 -0.14 -19.17
CA LEU A 241 0.33 1.31 -19.30
C LEU A 241 0.42 1.99 -17.93
N ILE A 242 1.18 3.08 -17.85
CA ILE A 242 1.10 4.01 -16.72
C ILE A 242 -0.04 4.97 -17.01
N GLU A 243 -1.05 5.03 -16.13
CA GLU A 243 -2.20 5.93 -16.30
C GLU A 243 -1.95 7.30 -15.68
N LYS A 244 -1.27 7.33 -14.53
CA LYS A 244 -1.22 8.54 -13.70
C LYS A 244 0.01 8.55 -12.80
N ILE A 245 0.56 9.75 -12.60
CA ILE A 245 1.58 10.03 -11.58
C ILE A 245 1.03 11.10 -10.64
N GLN A 246 1.00 10.78 -9.36
CA GLN A 246 0.59 11.67 -8.28
C GLN A 246 1.82 12.08 -7.46
N ILE A 247 1.91 13.36 -7.15
CA ILE A 247 2.99 13.93 -6.36
C ILE A 247 2.44 14.26 -4.99
N VAL A 248 3.14 13.79 -3.96
CA VAL A 248 2.86 14.08 -2.56
C VAL A 248 3.86 15.13 -2.08
N ARG A 249 3.34 16.21 -1.48
CA ARG A 249 4.14 17.26 -0.82
C ARG A 249 3.79 17.25 0.66
N ILE A 250 4.82 17.22 1.52
CA ILE A 250 4.65 17.20 2.97
C ILE A 250 5.54 18.27 3.58
N PHE A 251 4.98 19.02 4.51
CA PHE A 251 5.68 20.04 5.27
C PHE A 251 6.00 19.52 6.67
N PRO A 252 7.26 19.36 7.05
CA PRO A 252 7.61 19.07 8.43
C PRO A 252 7.11 20.19 9.36
N GLN A 253 6.59 19.81 10.53
CA GLN A 253 6.14 20.74 11.56
C GLN A 253 7.29 21.65 11.98
N ILE A 254 6.94 22.93 12.16
CA ILE A 254 7.76 23.97 12.76
C ILE A 254 7.28 24.21 14.20
N HIS A 255 5.97 24.09 14.44
CA HIS A 255 5.36 24.27 15.76
C HIS A 255 4.35 23.16 16.07
N SER A 256 4.27 22.76 17.35
CA SER A 256 3.36 21.70 17.80
C SER A 256 1.88 22.06 17.70
N SER A 257 1.54 23.33 17.47
CA SER A 257 0.17 23.81 17.24
C SER A 257 -0.30 23.67 15.80
N GLU A 258 0.58 23.35 14.85
CA GLU A 258 0.18 23.13 13.45
C GLU A 258 -0.71 21.88 13.34
N ILE A 259 -1.79 22.01 12.56
CA ILE A 259 -2.71 20.92 12.28
C ILE A 259 -2.04 19.98 11.28
N MET A 260 -1.82 18.72 11.69
CA MET A 260 -1.07 17.74 10.87
C MET A 260 -1.67 17.49 9.47
N GLY A 261 -3.00 17.52 9.36
CA GLY A 261 -3.68 17.33 8.07
C GLY A 261 -3.33 18.42 7.06
N ASP A 262 -3.13 19.65 7.51
CA ASP A 262 -2.83 20.81 6.65
C ASP A 262 -1.38 20.78 6.14
N LEU A 263 -0.54 19.94 6.73
CA LEU A 263 0.86 19.76 6.37
C LEU A 263 1.10 18.62 5.37
N ILE A 264 0.07 17.84 5.06
CA ILE A 264 0.17 16.65 4.21
C ILE A 264 -0.74 16.84 3.01
N GLU A 265 -0.12 17.17 1.88
CA GLU A 265 -0.81 17.25 0.60
C GLU A 265 -0.61 15.94 -0.15
N ASP A 266 -1.44 14.94 0.18
CA ASP A 266 -1.37 13.61 -0.44
C ASP A 266 -1.53 13.67 -1.97
N ASN A 267 -2.39 14.57 -2.46
CA ASN A 267 -2.71 14.75 -3.88
C ASN A 267 -2.29 16.13 -4.40
N TRP A 268 -1.10 16.63 -4.03
CA TRP A 268 -0.66 17.98 -4.39
C TRP A 268 -0.69 18.24 -5.90
N LEU A 269 -0.11 17.32 -6.69
CA LEU A 269 -0.25 17.31 -8.14
C LEU A 269 -0.71 15.94 -8.59
N ASN A 270 -1.58 15.94 -9.60
CA ASN A 270 -2.08 14.74 -10.24
C ASN A 270 -1.97 14.92 -11.76
N ILE A 271 -1.14 14.09 -12.41
CA ILE A 271 -0.80 14.22 -13.81
C ILE A 271 -1.14 12.91 -14.54
N ASP A 272 -2.07 13.00 -15.49
CA ASP A 272 -2.43 11.89 -16.36
C ASP A 272 -1.34 11.65 -17.41
N CYS A 273 -1.05 10.37 -17.65
CA CYS A 273 -0.07 9.91 -18.61
C CYS A 273 -0.77 9.52 -19.92
N SER A 274 -0.22 9.98 -21.05
CA SER A 274 -0.68 9.50 -22.36
C SER A 274 -0.35 8.01 -22.51
N PRO A 275 -1.25 7.19 -23.10
CA PRO A 275 -1.01 5.77 -23.34
C PRO A 275 0.29 5.53 -24.11
N ASN A 276 1.32 5.00 -23.43
CA ASN A 276 2.62 4.70 -24.03
C ASN A 276 3.27 3.45 -23.39
N PRO A 277 3.53 2.37 -24.16
CA PRO A 277 4.23 1.18 -23.67
C PRO A 277 5.65 1.42 -23.14
N ASP A 278 6.34 2.46 -23.60
CA ASP A 278 7.68 2.83 -23.10
C ASP A 278 7.63 3.49 -21.71
N GLY A 279 6.43 3.86 -21.26
CA GLY A 279 6.18 4.47 -19.97
C GLY A 279 5.84 5.96 -20.06
N CYS A 280 5.89 6.62 -18.90
CA CYS A 280 5.55 8.01 -18.71
C CYS A 280 6.75 8.75 -18.09
N GLU A 281 7.12 9.89 -18.68
CA GLU A 281 8.18 10.75 -18.18
C GLU A 281 7.66 12.18 -18.11
N LEU A 282 7.84 12.83 -16.96
CA LEU A 282 7.38 14.20 -16.72
C LEU A 282 8.37 14.98 -15.86
N THR A 283 8.27 16.30 -15.94
CA THR A 283 8.98 17.26 -15.10
C THR A 283 7.97 18.21 -14.47
N PHE A 284 8.17 18.49 -13.19
CA PHE A 284 7.36 19.44 -12.42
C PHE A 284 8.26 20.24 -11.48
N SER A 285 7.74 21.32 -10.93
CA SER A 285 8.43 22.14 -9.95
C SER A 285 7.48 22.61 -8.85
N ASP A 286 8.03 23.05 -7.72
CA ASP A 286 7.28 23.72 -6.66
C ASP A 286 7.57 25.23 -6.60
N PRO A 287 6.81 26.07 -7.34
CA PRO A 287 7.01 27.51 -7.33
C PRO A 287 6.60 28.18 -6.01
N GLU A 288 5.89 27.49 -5.12
CA GLU A 288 5.52 28.01 -3.80
C GLU A 288 6.63 27.81 -2.77
N PHE A 289 7.56 26.88 -3.02
CA PHE A 289 8.65 26.56 -2.10
C PHE A 289 9.42 27.81 -1.61
N THR A 290 9.74 28.71 -2.54
CA THR A 290 10.46 29.96 -2.24
C THR A 290 9.64 30.98 -1.46
N LYS A 291 8.30 30.92 -1.56
CA LYS A 291 7.38 31.82 -0.85
C LYS A 291 7.05 31.32 0.55
N LEU A 292 7.02 30.00 0.70
CA LEU A 292 6.70 29.35 1.98
C LEU A 292 7.91 29.37 2.94
N GLU A 293 9.13 29.46 2.40
CA GLU A 293 10.38 29.54 3.17
C GLU A 293 10.50 28.44 4.25
N ARG A 294 10.01 27.24 3.92
CA ARG A 294 9.98 26.09 4.83
C ARG A 294 10.44 24.82 4.14
N ASP A 295 10.93 23.90 4.97
CA ASP A 295 11.34 22.58 4.53
C ASP A 295 10.16 21.82 3.91
N ALA A 296 10.45 21.00 2.91
CA ALA A 296 9.47 20.22 2.20
C ALA A 296 10.00 18.82 1.85
N VAL A 297 9.10 17.85 1.86
CA VAL A 297 9.35 16.45 1.53
C VAL A 297 8.49 16.08 0.34
N TYR A 298 9.11 15.50 -0.68
CA TYR A 298 8.42 15.11 -1.91
C TYR A 298 8.59 13.62 -2.15
N TYR A 299 7.52 12.93 -2.51
CA TYR A 299 7.61 11.60 -3.12
C TYR A 299 6.50 11.44 -4.13
N VAL A 300 6.60 10.42 -4.97
CA VAL A 300 5.63 10.19 -6.05
C VAL A 300 4.98 8.83 -5.92
N LYS A 301 3.71 8.77 -6.33
CA LYS A 301 2.91 7.57 -6.50
C LYS A 301 2.64 7.39 -7.99
N VAL A 302 2.90 6.21 -8.52
CA VAL A 302 2.71 5.85 -9.93
C VAL A 302 1.63 4.80 -10.02
N PHE A 303 0.58 5.11 -10.77
CA PHE A 303 -0.55 4.21 -11.01
C PHE A 303 -0.43 3.61 -12.42
N GLN A 304 -0.32 2.29 -12.44
CA GLN A 304 -0.47 1.47 -13.64
C GLN A 304 -1.96 1.19 -13.88
N GLU A 305 -2.33 0.93 -15.14
CA GLU A 305 -3.69 0.54 -15.52
C GLU A 305 -4.27 -0.57 -14.61
N PRO A 306 -5.57 -0.51 -14.28
CA PRO A 306 -6.20 -1.50 -13.41
C PRO A 306 -6.11 -2.93 -13.94
N GLU A 307 -5.78 -3.83 -13.02
CA GLU A 307 -5.84 -5.27 -13.24
C GLU A 307 -6.72 -5.90 -12.15
N LEU A 308 -7.20 -7.12 -12.40
CA LEU A 308 -7.86 -7.90 -11.36
C LEU A 308 -6.88 -8.10 -10.20
N THR A 309 -7.32 -7.71 -9.01
CA THR A 309 -6.54 -7.72 -7.77
C THR A 309 -7.35 -8.37 -6.66
N ILE A 310 -6.73 -9.30 -5.92
CA ILE A 310 -7.33 -9.94 -4.74
C ILE A 310 -7.66 -8.86 -3.72
N ASN A 311 -8.93 -8.82 -3.31
CA ASN A 311 -9.44 -7.82 -2.39
C ASN A 311 -9.27 -6.37 -2.89
N GLY A 312 -9.21 -6.15 -4.21
CA GLY A 312 -9.07 -4.82 -4.83
C GLY A 312 -10.19 -3.83 -4.48
N ASN A 313 -11.38 -4.34 -4.16
CA ASN A 313 -12.59 -3.62 -3.77
C ASN A 313 -13.06 -4.12 -2.40
N GLN A 314 -12.15 -4.19 -1.43
CA GLN A 314 -12.30 -4.61 -0.03
C GLN A 314 -13.72 -5.05 0.40
N MET A 315 -14.54 -4.12 0.90
CA MET A 315 -15.88 -4.41 1.43
C MET A 315 -16.97 -4.47 0.35
N LYS A 316 -16.62 -4.21 -0.92
CA LYS A 316 -17.50 -4.15 -2.09
C LYS A 316 -18.79 -3.40 -1.78
N CYS A 317 -18.66 -2.20 -1.24
CA CYS A 317 -19.83 -1.48 -0.77
C CYS A 317 -20.71 -0.99 -1.94
N GLU A 318 -22.02 -1.22 -1.82
CA GLU A 318 -23.07 -0.59 -2.62
C GLU A 318 -23.41 0.76 -1.98
N TYR A 319 -23.08 1.86 -2.68
CA TYR A 319 -23.31 3.22 -2.22
C TYR A 319 -24.64 3.79 -2.74
N ASP A 320 -25.31 4.61 -1.93
CA ASP A 320 -26.44 5.42 -2.37
C ASP A 320 -26.01 6.68 -3.16
N GLU A 321 -26.99 7.44 -3.66
CA GLU A 321 -26.75 8.69 -4.39
C GLU A 321 -26.01 9.77 -3.57
N SER A 322 -26.03 9.65 -2.24
CA SER A 322 -25.33 10.56 -1.32
C SER A 322 -23.93 10.07 -0.94
N GLY A 323 -23.50 8.91 -1.46
CA GLY A 323 -22.20 8.30 -1.17
C GLY A 323 -22.15 7.53 0.14
N ASN A 324 -23.28 7.22 0.78
CA ASN A 324 -23.28 6.39 1.99
C ASN A 324 -23.30 4.91 1.63
N CYS A 325 -22.51 4.13 2.36
CA CYS A 325 -22.50 2.68 2.22
C CYS A 325 -23.82 2.09 2.72
N GLN A 326 -24.57 1.38 1.87
CA GLN A 326 -25.86 0.78 2.22
C GLN A 326 -25.76 -0.73 2.48
N LYS A 327 -24.82 -1.39 1.80
CA LYS A 327 -24.63 -2.84 1.85
C LYS A 327 -23.22 -3.21 1.45
N VAL A 328 -22.66 -4.23 2.09
CA VAL A 328 -21.32 -4.76 1.80
C VAL A 328 -21.40 -6.21 1.34
N ASP A 329 -20.47 -6.61 0.47
CA ASP A 329 -20.23 -8.00 0.07
C ASP A 329 -18.83 -8.39 0.53
N LEU A 330 -18.76 -9.00 1.72
CA LEU A 330 -17.49 -9.30 2.37
C LEU A 330 -16.77 -10.46 1.69
N CYS A 331 -15.46 -10.32 1.58
CA CYS A 331 -14.57 -11.33 1.04
C CYS A 331 -14.17 -12.37 2.07
N LEU A 332 -15.14 -13.19 2.46
CA LEU A 332 -15.03 -14.16 3.55
C LEU A 332 -14.05 -15.29 3.23
N GLY A 333 -13.38 -15.82 4.26
CA GLY A 333 -12.44 -16.94 4.16
C GLY A 333 -12.87 -18.22 4.88
N ASP A 334 -14.16 -18.40 5.13
CA ASP A 334 -14.66 -19.55 5.88
C ASP A 334 -15.44 -20.54 5.00
N ASP A 335 -16.08 -21.51 5.64
CA ASP A 335 -16.78 -22.64 5.03
C ASP A 335 -18.15 -22.32 4.42
N ARG A 336 -18.52 -21.03 4.33
CA ARG A 336 -19.72 -20.61 3.61
C ARG A 336 -19.58 -20.98 2.12
N GLU A 337 -20.71 -21.19 1.46
CA GLU A 337 -20.70 -21.67 0.08
C GLU A 337 -19.98 -20.64 -0.83
N GLN A 338 -19.14 -21.11 -1.75
CA GLN A 338 -18.37 -20.32 -2.73
C GLN A 338 -17.22 -19.44 -2.17
N SER A 339 -17.19 -19.09 -0.89
CA SER A 339 -16.13 -18.24 -0.30
C SER A 339 -14.73 -18.84 -0.40
N LEU A 340 -14.59 -20.17 -0.30
CA LEU A 340 -13.30 -20.87 -0.43
C LEU A 340 -12.76 -20.89 -1.87
N GLN A 341 -13.61 -20.67 -2.86
CA GLN A 341 -13.26 -20.71 -4.28
C GLN A 341 -13.20 -19.31 -4.90
N ASP A 342 -13.78 -18.30 -4.25
CA ASP A 342 -13.70 -16.91 -4.66
C ASP A 342 -12.33 -16.31 -4.30
N ASP A 343 -11.59 -15.86 -5.31
CA ASP A 343 -10.35 -15.11 -5.17
C ASP A 343 -10.61 -13.62 -4.86
N CYS A 344 -11.86 -13.18 -4.82
CA CYS A 344 -12.24 -11.82 -4.47
C CYS A 344 -11.60 -10.77 -5.38
N LEU A 345 -11.56 -11.09 -6.66
CA LEU A 345 -10.93 -10.26 -7.67
C LEU A 345 -11.80 -9.06 -8.01
N SER A 346 -11.15 -7.90 -8.11
CA SER A 346 -11.77 -6.66 -8.56
C SER A 346 -10.70 -5.76 -9.19
N ALA A 347 -11.11 -4.89 -10.10
CA ALA A 347 -10.18 -4.00 -10.79
C ALA A 347 -9.57 -3.01 -9.79
N SER A 348 -8.23 -2.99 -9.71
CA SER A 348 -7.47 -2.03 -8.93
C SER A 348 -6.16 -1.71 -9.66
N PRO A 349 -5.70 -0.45 -9.65
CA PRO A 349 -4.43 -0.09 -10.28
C PRO A 349 -3.25 -0.77 -9.58
N GLY A 350 -2.22 -1.10 -10.35
CA GLY A 350 -0.90 -1.38 -9.78
C GLY A 350 -0.28 -0.08 -9.27
N LEU A 351 0.35 -0.09 -8.09
CA LEU A 351 0.93 1.10 -7.48
C LEU A 351 2.44 0.92 -7.26
N ALA A 352 3.23 1.95 -7.57
CA ALA A 352 4.60 2.11 -7.09
C ALA A 352 4.76 3.46 -6.38
N TRP A 353 5.59 3.53 -5.35
CA TRP A 353 5.85 4.79 -4.63
C TRP A 353 7.33 4.95 -4.29
N SER A 354 7.88 6.11 -4.64
CA SER A 354 9.30 6.41 -4.44
C SER A 354 9.65 6.57 -2.96
N SER A 355 10.93 6.41 -2.62
CA SER A 355 11.43 7.07 -1.41
C SER A 355 11.33 8.60 -1.54
N PRO A 356 11.31 9.36 -0.44
CA PRO A 356 11.17 10.80 -0.51
C PRO A 356 12.50 11.48 -0.85
N ILE A 357 12.41 12.68 -1.42
CA ILE A 357 13.49 13.66 -1.47
C ILE A 357 13.19 14.70 -0.39
N PHE A 358 14.16 14.94 0.48
CA PHE A 358 14.05 15.88 1.59
C PHE A 358 14.76 17.18 1.21
N ILE A 359 14.02 18.28 1.20
CA ILE A 359 14.54 19.60 0.87
C ILE A 359 14.40 20.49 2.09
N ASP A 360 15.55 20.84 2.68
CA ASP A 360 15.63 21.82 3.76
C ASP A 360 15.77 23.23 3.14
N PHE A 361 14.91 24.15 3.55
CA PHE A 361 14.94 25.51 3.05
C PHE A 361 16.15 26.24 3.63
N LYS A 362 17.02 26.72 2.74
CA LYS A 362 18.17 27.53 3.12
C LYS A 362 17.70 28.93 3.50
N ARG A 363 17.76 29.22 4.79
CA ARG A 363 17.40 30.53 5.37
C ARG A 363 18.42 31.63 5.05
#